data_AF-A0A1B6LPP4-F1
#
_entry.id   AF-A0A1B6LPP4-F1
#
_cell.length_a   1.000
_cell.length_b   1.000
_cell.length_c   1.000
_cell.angle_alpha   90.00
_cell.angle_beta   90.00
_cell.angle_gamma   90.00
#
_symmetry.space_group_name_H-M   'P 1'
#
loop_
_entity.id
_entity.type
_entity.pdbx_description
1 polymer ?
#
loop_
_entity_poly.entity_id
_entity_poly.type
_entity_poly.pdbx_seq_one_letter_code
_entity_poly.pdbx_strand_id
1 'polypeptide(L)'
;EIMERGTFKELLDKKGEFAEFLIQHLAVTDQHELIPEIEELVDEEMIQTIQKKMSKSESMKSIPSTNSKGNSLRNLSTGKQTKEEIQLNPDKTQTQSAREEVTPHQLEEVGEITSELSVEMEVIKNGNPKSSLITETDHNGMDSETEVLLEKSQKPESKVGSSNSISTTDRKSDSKQGAKLIQMEATETGRVKWSIYLHYCKCMGVWLVVGTISLSLASQSAAIVANIWLSRWTADRSVAVNGTQDLDKRNYYLKIYFTFGFIQVVTVVVSTFMLAIASVLAAGRLHKSILSNILRCPMSFFDTTPTGRIVNRFGKDIDVVDSMLPNSVRMAQNTIATVFGTLVVIIWSTPLFAIAFVPIILVYYYVQKIYVTTSRQIKRIESVTRSPIYSHFSETLSGASSIRAYKVEKRFINMLEELVDTNQMCLVPSSISNRWLGIRLETMANILIFFAAMFAVLGRDSLDAGIVGLSISYALQITFVMNHAVRMASDIETSIVSVERIKEYADLPQEAAQVVEPRPSPKWPAQGLVKFQDYQVRYRDGLDLV
;
A
#
# COMPACT_ATOMS: atom_id res chain seq x y z
N GLU A 1 -43.56 -10.51 15.09
CA GLU A 1 -44.03 -9.61 16.16
C GLU A 1 -44.14 -10.40 17.47
N ILE A 2 -43.16 -10.23 18.37
CA ILE A 2 -43.11 -10.97 19.63
C ILE A 2 -43.75 -10.13 20.74
N MET A 3 -44.78 -10.66 21.41
CA MET A 3 -45.51 -10.00 22.50
C MET A 3 -45.37 -10.81 23.81
N GLU A 4 -44.25 -10.67 24.50
CA GLU A 4 -43.96 -11.40 25.75
C GLU A 4 -43.47 -10.48 26.87
N ARG A 5 -43.83 -10.82 28.12
CA ARG A 5 -43.48 -10.09 29.34
C ARG A 5 -43.20 -11.04 30.50
N GLY A 6 -42.11 -10.80 31.22
CA GLY A 6 -41.73 -11.54 32.42
C GLY A 6 -40.33 -11.17 32.89
N THR A 7 -39.89 -11.77 33.99
CA THR A 7 -38.46 -11.84 34.32
C THR A 7 -37.73 -12.76 33.34
N PHE A 8 -36.39 -12.68 33.23
CA PHE A 8 -35.62 -13.55 32.33
C PHE A 8 -35.93 -15.04 32.55
N LYS A 9 -36.05 -15.46 33.82
CA LYS A 9 -36.45 -16.82 34.19
C LYS A 9 -37.88 -17.15 33.76
N GLU A 10 -38.84 -16.24 34.00
CA GLU A 10 -40.23 -16.45 33.54
C GLU A 10 -40.36 -16.50 32.00
N LEU A 11 -39.52 -15.77 31.26
CA LEU A 11 -39.53 -15.80 29.79
C LEU A 11 -38.92 -17.10 29.25
N LEU A 12 -37.92 -17.65 29.93
CA LEU A 12 -37.37 -18.99 29.64
C LEU A 12 -38.40 -20.09 29.95
N ASP A 13 -39.02 -20.03 31.13
CA ASP A 13 -39.98 -21.03 31.61
C ASP A 13 -41.26 -21.07 30.76
N LYS A 14 -41.66 -19.92 30.19
CA LYS A 14 -42.85 -19.82 29.33
C LYS A 14 -42.72 -20.56 28.00
N LYS A 15 -41.51 -21.05 27.64
CA LYS A 15 -41.22 -21.74 26.36
C LYS A 15 -41.82 -21.01 25.14
N GLY A 16 -41.85 -19.68 25.20
CA GLY A 16 -42.42 -18.81 24.17
C GLY A 16 -41.44 -18.52 23.03
N GLU A 17 -41.78 -17.57 22.17
CA GLU A 17 -40.96 -17.16 21.02
C GLU A 17 -39.58 -16.64 21.46
N PHE A 18 -39.46 -16.02 22.65
CA PHE A 18 -38.16 -15.62 23.22
C PHE A 18 -37.25 -16.82 23.53
N ALA A 19 -37.80 -17.87 24.14
CA ALA A 19 -37.04 -19.07 24.50
C ALA A 19 -36.59 -19.84 23.24
N GLU A 20 -37.45 -19.94 22.22
CA GLU A 20 -37.07 -20.55 20.93
C GLU A 20 -35.97 -19.76 20.22
N PHE A 21 -36.07 -18.43 20.20
CA PHE A 21 -35.02 -17.56 19.65
C PHE A 21 -33.68 -17.80 20.35
N LEU A 22 -33.66 -17.83 21.68
CA LEU A 22 -32.45 -17.98 22.47
C LEU A 22 -31.79 -19.34 22.23
N ILE A 23 -32.59 -20.42 22.17
CA ILE A 23 -32.13 -21.76 21.81
C ILE A 23 -31.53 -21.79 20.40
N GLN A 24 -32.15 -21.11 19.44
CA GLN A 24 -31.68 -21.09 18.05
C GLN A 24 -30.41 -20.26 17.89
N HIS A 25 -30.29 -19.14 18.61
CA HIS A 25 -29.10 -18.30 18.59
C HIS A 25 -27.91 -19.01 19.25
N LEU A 26 -28.09 -19.62 20.43
CA LEU A 26 -27.05 -20.39 21.11
C LEU A 26 -26.60 -21.63 20.32
N ALA A 27 -27.49 -22.25 19.55
CA ALA A 27 -27.13 -23.39 18.71
C ALA A 27 -26.31 -23.03 17.46
N VAL A 28 -26.27 -21.75 17.08
CA VAL A 28 -25.56 -21.24 15.89
C VAL A 28 -24.22 -20.59 16.27
N THR A 29 -24.11 -20.03 17.47
CA THR A 29 -22.88 -19.42 17.98
C THR A 29 -21.94 -20.50 18.51
N ASP A 30 -20.91 -20.86 17.72
CA ASP A 30 -19.82 -21.77 18.13
C ASP A 30 -18.97 -21.10 19.23
N GLN A 31 -19.38 -21.12 20.50
CA GLN A 31 -18.51 -20.75 21.63
C GLN A 31 -18.74 -21.61 22.88
N HIS A 32 -17.66 -22.26 23.32
CA HIS A 32 -17.52 -22.96 24.60
C HIS A 32 -17.55 -22.03 25.84
N GLU A 33 -17.67 -20.71 25.67
CA GLU A 33 -17.54 -19.73 26.75
C GLU A 33 -18.87 -19.34 27.44
N LEU A 34 -20.04 -19.54 26.82
CA LEU A 34 -21.34 -19.10 27.35
C LEU A 34 -22.09 -20.16 28.18
N ILE A 35 -21.65 -21.41 28.15
CA ILE A 35 -22.37 -22.54 28.77
C ILE A 35 -22.39 -22.45 30.31
N PRO A 36 -21.30 -22.10 31.02
CA PRO A 36 -21.29 -22.13 32.48
C PRO A 36 -22.21 -21.07 33.14
N GLU A 37 -22.33 -19.88 32.56
CA GLU A 37 -23.19 -18.81 33.10
C GLU A 37 -24.68 -19.03 32.81
N ILE A 38 -25.00 -19.81 31.76
CA ILE A 38 -26.38 -20.14 31.37
C ILE A 38 -26.87 -21.40 32.10
N GLU A 39 -25.98 -22.35 32.43
CA GLU A 39 -26.32 -23.55 33.22
C GLU A 39 -26.91 -23.22 34.59
N GLU A 40 -26.55 -22.09 35.19
CA GLU A 40 -27.07 -21.67 36.50
C GLU A 40 -28.50 -21.07 36.43
N LEU A 41 -28.97 -20.72 35.23
CA LEU A 41 -30.22 -19.98 34.99
C LEU A 41 -31.28 -20.76 34.19
N VAL A 42 -30.94 -21.95 33.70
CA VAL A 42 -31.75 -22.74 32.76
C VAL A 42 -32.00 -24.15 33.29
N ASP A 43 -33.24 -24.64 33.17
CA ASP A 43 -33.61 -26.00 33.60
C ASP A 43 -32.96 -27.10 32.73
N GLU A 44 -32.67 -28.27 33.32
CA GLU A 44 -32.01 -29.42 32.67
C GLU A 44 -32.64 -29.82 31.33
N GLU A 45 -33.96 -29.71 31.19
CA GLU A 45 -34.70 -30.08 29.98
C GLU A 45 -34.35 -29.18 28.78
N MET A 46 -34.09 -27.90 29.04
CA MET A 46 -33.74 -26.93 28.02
C MET A 46 -32.25 -27.05 27.63
N ILE A 47 -31.37 -27.38 28.58
CA ILE A 47 -29.97 -27.72 28.33
C ILE A 47 -29.87 -28.93 27.38
N GLN A 48 -30.64 -29.99 27.65
CA GLN A 48 -30.71 -31.16 26.76
C GLN A 48 -31.21 -30.79 25.35
N THR A 49 -32.17 -29.86 25.26
CA THR A 49 -32.71 -29.39 23.98
C THR A 49 -31.66 -28.61 23.17
N ILE A 50 -30.86 -27.76 23.82
CA ILE A 50 -29.75 -27.02 23.21
C ILE A 50 -28.66 -28.00 22.74
N GLN A 51 -28.22 -28.92 23.60
CA GLN A 51 -27.23 -29.96 23.25
C GLN A 51 -27.69 -30.84 22.07
N LYS A 52 -28.97 -31.20 22.04
CA LYS A 52 -29.57 -31.97 20.93
C LYS A 52 -29.61 -31.19 19.62
N LYS A 53 -29.83 -29.86 19.64
CA LYS A 53 -29.76 -29.02 18.44
C LYS A 53 -28.32 -28.77 17.98
N MET A 54 -27.37 -28.60 18.91
CA MET A 54 -25.94 -28.45 18.60
C MET A 54 -25.37 -29.71 17.92
N SER A 55 -25.59 -30.90 18.51
CA SER A 55 -25.17 -32.17 17.90
C SER A 55 -25.76 -32.41 16.51
N LYS A 56 -27.00 -31.95 16.27
CA LYS A 56 -27.63 -32.03 14.94
C LYS A 56 -27.00 -31.05 13.94
N SER A 57 -26.64 -29.85 14.38
CA SER A 57 -25.89 -28.84 13.59
C SER A 57 -24.49 -29.33 13.21
N GLU A 58 -23.75 -29.92 14.16
CA GLU A 58 -22.45 -30.54 13.91
C GLU A 58 -22.56 -31.72 12.94
N SER A 59 -23.59 -32.57 13.08
CA SER A 59 -23.82 -33.71 12.18
C SER A 59 -24.14 -33.29 10.74
N MET A 60 -24.71 -32.09 10.53
CA MET A 60 -24.93 -31.51 9.20
C MET A 60 -23.67 -30.86 8.60
N LYS A 61 -22.71 -30.45 9.44
CA LYS A 61 -21.38 -29.99 9.00
C LYS A 61 -20.44 -31.16 8.66
N SER A 62 -20.68 -32.38 9.17
CA SER A 62 -19.87 -33.57 8.88
C SER A 62 -20.53 -34.53 7.88
N ILE A 63 -20.05 -34.55 6.63
CA ILE A 63 -20.33 -35.66 5.68
C ILE A 63 -19.37 -36.83 6.03
N PRO A 64 -19.81 -38.11 5.99
CA PRO A 64 -19.01 -39.21 6.52
C PRO A 64 -17.91 -39.68 5.57
N SER A 65 -16.67 -39.71 6.06
CA SER A 65 -15.57 -40.43 5.44
C SER A 65 -15.79 -41.95 5.55
N THR A 66 -15.75 -42.63 4.42
CA THR A 66 -15.92 -44.09 4.30
C THR A 66 -14.73 -44.86 4.90
N ASN A 67 -15.08 -45.90 5.66
CA ASN A 67 -14.23 -46.96 6.18
C ASN A 67 -13.32 -47.59 5.11
N SER A 68 -12.06 -47.84 5.47
CA SER A 68 -11.34 -49.02 4.98
C SER A 68 -10.70 -49.76 6.17
N LYS A 69 -11.14 -51.01 6.36
CA LYS A 69 -10.51 -52.01 7.21
C LYS A 69 -9.41 -52.69 6.39
N GLY A 70 -8.29 -53.02 7.03
CA GLY A 70 -7.60 -54.29 6.76
C GLY A 70 -6.09 -54.22 6.53
N ASN A 71 -5.36 -54.67 7.56
CA ASN A 71 -4.04 -55.34 7.55
C ASN A 71 -2.82 -54.51 7.07
N SER A 72 -1.69 -54.50 7.77
CA SER A 72 -0.94 -55.71 8.14
C SER A 72 0.24 -55.36 9.06
N LEU A 73 0.45 -56.24 10.05
CA LEU A 73 1.75 -56.69 10.60
C LEU A 73 2.65 -55.75 11.42
N ARG A 74 2.67 -56.09 12.72
CA ARG A 74 3.83 -56.58 13.51
C ARG A 74 4.71 -55.60 14.31
N ASN A 75 4.69 -55.92 15.61
CA ASN A 75 5.80 -56.04 16.57
C ASN A 75 6.23 -54.74 17.27
N LEU A 76 5.90 -54.62 18.57
CA LEU A 76 6.74 -54.98 19.75
C LEU A 76 7.94 -54.03 19.85
N SER A 77 8.30 -53.43 20.97
CA SER A 77 7.79 -53.42 22.34
C SER A 77 8.63 -52.39 23.11
N THR A 78 8.18 -52.06 24.32
CA THR A 78 9.01 -51.69 25.49
C THR A 78 9.85 -50.41 25.44
N GLY A 79 9.48 -49.48 26.31
CA GLY A 79 10.33 -49.23 27.48
C GLY A 79 10.91 -47.83 27.67
N LYS A 80 10.32 -47.15 28.66
CA LYS A 80 10.96 -46.26 29.67
C LYS A 80 11.43 -44.86 29.26
N GLN A 81 10.79 -43.91 29.96
CA GLN A 81 11.26 -42.59 30.35
C GLN A 81 12.69 -42.61 30.92
N THR A 82 13.49 -41.57 30.63
CA THR A 82 14.33 -40.90 31.63
C THR A 82 14.57 -39.44 31.21
N LYS A 83 14.43 -38.52 32.17
CA LYS A 83 14.85 -37.11 32.13
C LYS A 83 16.37 -37.01 32.14
N GLU A 84 16.95 -35.97 31.56
CA GLU A 84 18.10 -35.28 32.17
C GLU A 84 18.34 -33.88 31.58
N GLU A 85 18.63 -32.94 32.48
CA GLU A 85 19.02 -31.55 32.27
C GLU A 85 20.43 -31.44 31.68
N ILE A 86 20.73 -30.35 30.95
CA ILE A 86 22.11 -29.91 30.71
C ILE A 86 22.24 -28.42 31.01
N GLN A 87 23.19 -28.13 31.90
CA GLN A 87 23.65 -26.82 32.39
C GLN A 87 24.62 -26.12 31.41
N LEU A 88 24.67 -24.78 31.53
CA LEU A 88 25.71 -23.88 31.00
C LEU A 88 27.05 -24.01 31.77
N ASN A 89 28.19 -23.85 31.07
CA ASN A 89 29.23 -22.81 31.33
C ASN A 89 30.36 -22.82 30.26
N PRO A 90 31.31 -21.84 30.22
CA PRO A 90 31.77 -21.16 28.99
C PRO A 90 33.31 -21.22 28.83
N ASP A 91 33.88 -20.23 28.13
CA ASP A 91 35.29 -19.88 27.90
C ASP A 91 36.00 -20.43 26.65
N LYS A 92 36.33 -19.52 25.72
CA LYS A 92 37.73 -19.06 25.52
C LYS A 92 37.86 -17.85 24.56
N THR A 93 38.56 -16.85 25.10
CA THR A 93 39.29 -15.67 24.56
C THR A 93 40.30 -16.06 23.43
N GLN A 94 40.83 -15.23 22.51
CA GLN A 94 41.47 -13.89 22.59
C GLN A 94 41.95 -13.43 21.17
N THR A 95 41.92 -12.09 20.89
CA THR A 95 42.87 -11.17 20.15
C THR A 95 43.48 -11.55 18.77
N GLN A 96 43.74 -10.70 17.74
CA GLN A 96 44.33 -9.34 17.70
C GLN A 96 44.41 -8.74 16.24
N SER A 97 44.08 -7.43 16.08
CA SER A 97 44.73 -6.32 15.31
C SER A 97 44.99 -6.28 13.77
N ALA A 98 44.32 -5.29 13.12
CA ALA A 98 44.74 -4.25 12.13
C ALA A 98 45.27 -4.59 10.70
N ARG A 99 44.62 -4.05 9.64
CA ARG A 99 44.92 -2.76 8.94
C ARG A 99 43.95 -2.52 7.76
N GLU A 100 43.85 -1.26 7.34
CA GLU A 100 42.91 -0.61 6.40
C GLU A 100 42.81 -1.19 4.98
N GLU A 101 41.59 -1.22 4.43
CA GLU A 101 41.30 -0.88 3.03
C GLU A 101 39.88 -0.27 2.95
N VAL A 102 39.78 0.90 2.31
CA VAL A 102 38.56 1.71 2.16
C VAL A 102 37.93 1.40 0.79
N THR A 103 36.69 0.91 0.77
CA THR A 103 35.83 0.86 -0.42
C THR A 103 34.38 1.22 -0.07
N PRO A 104 33.65 1.92 -0.96
CA PRO A 104 32.34 2.48 -0.63
C PRO A 104 31.21 1.46 -0.80
N HIS A 105 30.67 0.94 0.30
CA HIS A 105 29.35 0.29 0.34
C HIS A 105 28.29 1.32 0.69
N GLN A 106 27.48 1.76 -0.29
CA GLN A 106 26.06 2.14 -0.14
C GLN A 106 25.40 2.13 -1.53
N LEU A 107 25.16 0.94 -2.07
CA LEU A 107 24.26 0.70 -3.21
C LEU A 107 23.45 -0.60 -3.03
N GLU A 108 23.35 -1.11 -1.81
CA GLU A 108 22.90 -2.48 -1.56
C GLU A 108 21.75 -2.48 -0.57
N GLU A 109 20.59 -2.02 -1.02
CA GLU A 109 19.30 -2.25 -0.34
C GLU A 109 18.12 -2.38 -1.34
N VAL A 110 18.45 -2.63 -2.61
CA VAL A 110 17.48 -3.03 -3.65
C VAL A 110 17.64 -4.53 -4.02
N GLY A 111 18.63 -5.20 -3.42
CA GLY A 111 18.97 -6.61 -3.68
C GLY A 111 18.27 -7.64 -2.77
N GLU A 112 17.67 -7.23 -1.65
CA GLU A 112 17.08 -8.19 -0.70
C GLU A 112 15.77 -8.81 -1.21
N ILE A 113 14.95 -8.08 -1.96
CA ILE A 113 13.71 -8.61 -2.55
C ILE A 113 14.01 -9.59 -3.69
N THR A 114 15.17 -9.51 -4.33
CA THR A 114 15.61 -10.48 -5.35
C THR A 114 16.26 -11.73 -4.75
N SER A 115 16.72 -11.69 -3.49
CA SER A 115 17.42 -12.82 -2.86
C SER A 115 16.45 -13.91 -2.36
N GLU A 116 15.29 -13.55 -1.81
CA GLU A 116 14.26 -14.54 -1.43
C GLU A 116 13.67 -15.24 -2.66
N LEU A 117 13.52 -14.53 -3.78
CA LEU A 117 13.03 -15.08 -5.05
C LEU A 117 14.05 -15.96 -5.78
N SER A 118 15.36 -15.76 -5.55
CA SER A 118 16.41 -16.57 -6.21
C SER A 118 16.74 -17.86 -5.44
N VAL A 119 16.58 -17.86 -4.10
CA VAL A 119 16.74 -19.06 -3.28
C VAL A 119 15.64 -20.11 -3.55
N GLU A 120 14.40 -19.68 -3.85
CA GLU A 120 13.33 -20.61 -4.26
C GLU A 120 13.49 -21.16 -5.69
N MET A 121 14.11 -20.41 -6.61
CA MET A 121 14.34 -20.88 -7.99
C MET A 121 15.55 -21.83 -8.13
N GLU A 122 16.49 -21.86 -7.19
CA GLU A 122 17.68 -22.71 -7.29
C GLU A 122 17.40 -24.18 -6.95
N VAL A 123 16.32 -24.47 -6.22
CA VAL A 123 15.85 -25.84 -5.91
C VAL A 123 15.30 -26.56 -7.17
N ILE A 124 14.90 -25.82 -8.20
CA ILE A 124 14.29 -26.40 -9.42
C ILE A 124 15.33 -26.79 -10.49
N LYS A 125 16.60 -26.37 -10.36
CA LYS A 125 17.63 -26.60 -11.41
C LYS A 125 18.32 -27.97 -11.38
N ASN A 126 18.14 -28.81 -10.35
CA ASN A 126 18.87 -30.08 -10.21
C ASN A 126 18.15 -31.33 -10.79
N GLY A 127 17.44 -31.18 -11.91
CA GLY A 127 16.89 -32.29 -12.69
C GLY A 127 17.42 -32.29 -14.12
N ASN A 128 18.40 -33.16 -14.41
CA ASN A 128 19.07 -33.27 -15.71
C ASN A 128 18.09 -33.75 -16.83
N PRO A 129 18.15 -33.23 -18.07
CA PRO A 129 17.19 -33.53 -19.14
C PRO A 129 17.71 -34.60 -20.11
N LYS A 130 16.84 -35.50 -20.59
CA LYS A 130 17.07 -36.28 -21.83
C LYS A 130 15.78 -36.55 -22.60
N SER A 131 15.76 -36.02 -23.83
CA SER A 131 15.19 -36.51 -25.11
C SER A 131 13.91 -37.38 -25.08
N SER A 132 12.88 -37.12 -25.90
CA SER A 132 12.97 -37.24 -27.37
C SER A 132 11.80 -36.59 -28.14
N LEU A 133 12.14 -36.25 -29.38
CA LEU A 133 11.44 -35.62 -30.51
C LEU A 133 10.25 -36.39 -31.15
N ILE A 134 9.35 -35.60 -31.78
CA ILE A 134 8.49 -35.84 -32.99
C ILE A 134 7.34 -36.87 -32.77
N THR A 135 6.05 -36.58 -33.04
CA THR A 135 5.45 -36.37 -34.38
C THR A 135 4.03 -35.82 -34.25
N GLU A 136 3.64 -34.99 -35.22
CA GLU A 136 2.26 -34.61 -35.55
C GLU A 136 1.34 -35.83 -35.68
N THR A 137 0.10 -35.70 -35.20
CA THR A 137 -1.04 -36.39 -35.83
C THR A 137 -2.34 -35.65 -35.49
N ASP A 138 -3.07 -35.35 -36.55
CA ASP A 138 -4.43 -34.82 -36.55
C ASP A 138 -5.37 -35.58 -35.63
N HIS A 139 -6.21 -34.85 -34.90
CA HIS A 139 -7.61 -35.24 -34.76
C HIS A 139 -8.49 -34.01 -34.52
N ASN A 140 -9.27 -33.67 -35.56
CA ASN A 140 -10.49 -32.91 -35.46
C ASN A 140 -11.52 -33.64 -34.59
N GLY A 141 -12.20 -32.89 -33.74
CA GLY A 141 -13.40 -33.32 -33.02
C GLY A 141 -13.78 -32.31 -31.93
N MET A 142 -14.68 -31.38 -32.30
CA MET A 142 -15.81 -30.83 -31.51
C MET A 142 -15.68 -30.95 -29.97
N ASP A 143 -15.75 -29.88 -29.19
CA ASP A 143 -17.04 -29.24 -28.95
C ASP A 143 -16.94 -27.75 -28.60
N SER A 144 -17.82 -27.04 -29.29
CA SER A 144 -18.19 -25.65 -29.19
C SER A 144 -18.89 -25.33 -27.86
N GLU A 145 -18.21 -24.63 -26.95
CA GLU A 145 -18.88 -23.85 -25.89
C GLU A 145 -18.04 -22.68 -25.34
N THR A 146 -16.79 -22.53 -25.78
CA THR A 146 -15.88 -21.45 -25.37
C THR A 146 -15.86 -20.23 -26.30
N GLU A 147 -16.48 -20.30 -27.48
CA GLU A 147 -16.47 -19.22 -28.47
C GLU A 147 -17.52 -18.12 -28.21
N VAL A 148 -18.55 -18.40 -27.41
CA VAL A 148 -19.66 -17.46 -27.13
C VAL A 148 -19.30 -16.40 -26.07
N LEU A 149 -18.23 -16.61 -25.29
CA LEU A 149 -17.80 -15.67 -24.25
C LEU A 149 -16.76 -14.64 -24.72
N LEU A 150 -16.13 -14.82 -25.88
CA LEU A 150 -15.11 -13.92 -26.41
C LEU A 150 -15.64 -12.92 -27.46
N GLU A 151 -16.83 -13.13 -28.03
CA GLU A 151 -17.38 -12.27 -29.08
C GLU A 151 -18.14 -11.01 -28.56
N LYS A 152 -18.36 -10.90 -27.24
CA LYS A 152 -19.06 -9.74 -26.64
C LYS A 152 -18.19 -8.54 -26.28
N SER A 153 -16.88 -8.61 -26.54
CA SER A 153 -15.95 -7.50 -26.29
C SER A 153 -15.24 -7.04 -27.55
N GLN A 154 -15.98 -6.70 -28.61
CA GLN A 154 -15.47 -5.88 -29.72
C GLN A 154 -16.60 -5.33 -30.58
N LYS A 155 -16.90 -4.03 -30.43
CA LYS A 155 -17.20 -3.15 -31.58
C LYS A 155 -16.97 -1.68 -31.21
N PRO A 156 -16.26 -0.90 -32.05
CA PRO A 156 -16.04 0.53 -31.86
C PRO A 156 -17.09 1.34 -32.63
N GLU A 157 -17.44 2.53 -32.16
CA GLU A 157 -18.11 3.53 -33.02
C GLU A 157 -17.79 4.98 -32.61
N SER A 158 -17.41 5.77 -33.60
CA SER A 158 -17.35 7.23 -33.65
C SER A 158 -17.98 7.62 -35.00
N LYS A 159 -18.87 8.60 -35.20
CA LYS A 159 -18.81 10.03 -34.87
C LYS A 159 -20.20 10.73 -35.05
N VAL A 160 -20.45 11.72 -34.18
CA VAL A 160 -21.02 13.09 -34.37
C VAL A 160 -22.49 13.30 -34.82
N GLY A 161 -23.26 14.06 -34.01
CA GLY A 161 -24.34 14.94 -34.50
C GLY A 161 -25.48 15.34 -33.53
N SER A 162 -25.30 16.42 -32.78
CA SER A 162 -26.30 17.42 -32.27
C SER A 162 -27.59 17.02 -31.51
N SER A 163 -27.62 17.44 -30.24
CA SER A 163 -28.69 18.16 -29.50
C SER A 163 -30.17 17.84 -29.75
N ASN A 164 -30.84 17.23 -28.76
CA ASN A 164 -31.98 17.84 -28.06
C ASN A 164 -32.36 17.07 -26.79
N SER A 165 -32.74 17.84 -25.78
CA SER A 165 -33.27 17.45 -24.47
C SER A 165 -34.48 16.51 -24.53
N ILE A 166 -34.59 15.57 -23.58
CA ILE A 166 -35.80 15.28 -22.78
C ILE A 166 -35.43 14.31 -21.64
N SER A 167 -35.85 14.69 -20.45
CA SER A 167 -35.89 13.95 -19.20
C SER A 167 -36.80 12.72 -19.26
N THR A 168 -36.41 11.58 -18.69
CA THR A 168 -37.34 10.63 -18.05
C THR A 168 -36.61 9.57 -17.21
N THR A 169 -36.88 9.64 -15.90
CA THR A 169 -37.11 8.54 -14.93
C THR A 169 -36.07 7.41 -14.77
N ASP A 170 -35.43 7.46 -13.60
CA ASP A 170 -34.89 6.32 -12.87
C ASP A 170 -35.90 5.16 -12.81
N ARG A 171 -35.56 4.04 -13.44
CA ARG A 171 -36.08 2.71 -13.09
C ARG A 171 -34.93 1.87 -12.58
N LYS A 172 -34.73 1.85 -11.26
CA LYS A 172 -33.96 0.80 -10.59
C LYS A 172 -34.75 -0.50 -10.73
N SER A 173 -34.26 -1.43 -11.53
CA SER A 173 -34.72 -2.81 -11.49
C SER A 173 -34.02 -3.52 -10.33
N ASP A 174 -34.75 -3.77 -9.26
CA ASP A 174 -34.34 -4.71 -8.21
C ASP A 174 -34.28 -6.11 -8.80
N SER A 175 -33.08 -6.58 -9.13
CA SER A 175 -32.81 -8.01 -9.26
C SER A 175 -32.17 -8.48 -7.95
N LYS A 176 -32.91 -9.33 -7.23
CA LYS A 176 -32.42 -10.07 -6.05
C LYS A 176 -31.25 -10.97 -6.47
N GLN A 177 -30.03 -10.43 -6.50
CA GLN A 177 -28.81 -11.23 -6.52
C GLN A 177 -28.63 -11.87 -5.14
N GLY A 178 -28.44 -13.19 -5.10
CA GLY A 178 -28.09 -13.91 -3.87
C GLY A 178 -26.96 -13.19 -3.13
N ALA A 179 -27.29 -12.75 -1.91
CA ALA A 179 -26.49 -11.80 -1.15
C ALA A 179 -25.13 -12.41 -0.79
N LYS A 180 -24.07 -12.04 -1.52
CA LYS A 180 -22.69 -12.32 -1.11
C LYS A 180 -22.46 -11.66 0.25
N LEU A 181 -22.16 -12.49 1.25
CA LEU A 181 -22.03 -12.05 2.64
C LEU A 181 -20.83 -11.12 2.85
N ILE A 182 -19.76 -11.37 2.10
CA ILE A 182 -18.51 -10.61 2.10
C ILE A 182 -18.62 -9.48 1.09
N GLN A 183 -18.51 -8.24 1.55
CA GLN A 183 -18.39 -7.08 0.66
C GLN A 183 -17.07 -7.19 -0.13
N MET A 184 -17.18 -7.22 -1.46
CA MET A 184 -16.03 -6.99 -2.33
C MET A 184 -15.54 -5.57 -2.07
N GLU A 185 -14.24 -5.42 -1.82
CA GLU A 185 -13.62 -4.12 -1.56
C GLU A 185 -13.95 -3.18 -2.74
N ALA A 186 -14.66 -2.09 -2.46
CA ALA A 186 -14.87 -1.04 -3.42
C ALA A 186 -13.53 -0.33 -3.61
N THR A 187 -12.71 -0.80 -4.55
CA THR A 187 -11.53 -0.05 -4.96
C THR A 187 -12.02 1.25 -5.57
N GLU A 188 -11.89 2.39 -4.88
CA GLU A 188 -12.14 3.69 -5.51
C GLU A 188 -11.24 3.78 -6.74
N THR A 189 -11.86 3.74 -7.92
CA THR A 189 -11.14 3.74 -9.20
C THR A 189 -10.91 5.19 -9.61
N GLY A 190 -9.76 5.76 -9.25
CA GLY A 190 -9.53 7.18 -9.51
C GLY A 190 -8.15 7.70 -9.13
N ARG A 191 -7.96 9.02 -9.32
CA ARG A 191 -6.85 9.76 -8.71
C ARG A 191 -7.17 9.97 -7.24
N VAL A 192 -6.18 9.83 -6.36
CA VAL A 192 -6.32 10.13 -4.93
C VAL A 192 -6.81 11.57 -4.77
N LYS A 193 -7.89 11.75 -4.00
CA LYS A 193 -8.50 13.06 -3.79
C LYS A 193 -7.49 13.97 -3.08
N TRP A 194 -7.35 15.23 -3.52
CA TRP A 194 -6.45 16.21 -2.88
C TRP A 194 -6.69 16.37 -1.37
N SER A 195 -7.93 16.13 -0.93
CA SER A 195 -8.30 16.11 0.49
C SER A 195 -7.52 15.10 1.35
N ILE A 196 -7.03 14.00 0.77
CA ILE A 196 -6.23 12.98 1.48
C ILE A 196 -4.83 13.52 1.76
N TYR A 197 -4.21 14.22 0.81
CA TYR A 197 -2.93 14.90 1.03
C TYR A 197 -3.03 15.94 2.15
N LEU A 198 -4.10 16.76 2.14
CA LEU A 198 -4.35 17.72 3.22
C LEU A 198 -4.59 17.03 4.56
N HIS A 199 -5.30 15.91 4.57
CA HIS A 199 -5.53 15.13 5.78
C HIS A 199 -4.20 14.62 6.36
N TYR A 200 -3.32 14.07 5.53
CA TYR A 200 -1.98 13.66 5.96
C TYR A 200 -1.16 14.84 6.52
N CYS A 201 -1.12 15.98 5.84
CA CYS A 201 -0.45 17.19 6.34
C CYS A 201 -1.03 17.69 7.66
N LYS A 202 -2.36 17.57 7.86
CA LYS A 202 -3.02 17.90 9.13
C LYS A 202 -2.61 16.92 10.24
N CYS A 203 -2.49 15.63 9.92
CA CYS A 203 -2.00 14.61 10.85
C CYS A 203 -0.53 14.84 11.23
N MET A 204 0.34 15.29 10.31
CA MET A 204 1.70 15.72 10.63
C MET A 204 1.74 16.93 11.56
N GLY A 205 0.75 17.83 11.43
CA GLY A 205 0.69 19.10 12.14
C GLY A 205 1.15 20.23 11.24
N VAL A 206 0.26 21.18 10.98
CA VAL A 206 0.46 22.26 9.99
C VAL A 206 1.73 23.06 10.26
N TRP A 207 2.02 23.37 11.52
CA TRP A 207 3.22 24.13 11.90
C TRP A 207 4.53 23.38 11.63
N LEU A 208 4.56 22.06 11.85
CA LEU A 208 5.74 21.25 11.55
C LEU A 208 5.96 21.15 10.04
N VAL A 209 4.89 20.95 9.26
CA VAL A 209 4.97 20.92 7.79
C VAL A 209 5.48 22.24 7.24
N VAL A 210 4.91 23.38 7.69
CA VAL A 210 5.36 24.71 7.28
C VAL A 210 6.81 24.96 7.70
N GLY A 211 7.20 24.53 8.90
CA GLY A 211 8.58 24.62 9.39
C GLY A 211 9.57 23.84 8.53
N THR A 212 9.26 22.58 8.21
CA THR A 212 10.09 21.72 7.35
C THR A 212 10.24 22.30 5.94
N ILE A 213 9.14 22.75 5.32
CA ILE A 213 9.17 23.37 4.00
C ILE A 213 10.05 24.64 4.05
N SER A 214 9.83 25.51 5.03
CA SER A 214 10.57 26.76 5.18
C SER A 214 12.07 26.54 5.39
N LEU A 215 12.46 25.60 6.26
CA LEU A 215 13.86 25.25 6.50
C LEU A 215 14.52 24.63 5.27
N SER A 216 13.76 23.89 4.46
CA SER A 216 14.28 23.29 3.23
C SER A 216 14.46 24.30 2.10
N LEU A 217 13.57 25.29 2.03
CA LEU A 217 13.79 26.45 1.14
C LEU A 217 14.99 27.27 1.61
N ALA A 218 15.15 27.47 2.93
CA ALA A 218 16.29 28.17 3.49
C ALA A 218 17.62 27.44 3.22
N SER A 219 17.65 26.11 3.36
CA SER A 219 18.84 25.32 3.08
C SER A 219 19.22 25.39 1.60
N GLN A 220 18.25 25.28 0.69
CA GLN A 220 18.54 25.43 -0.73
C GLN A 220 18.96 26.85 -1.11
N SER A 221 18.35 27.87 -0.49
CA SER A 221 18.76 29.25 -0.70
C SER A 221 20.21 29.47 -0.25
N ALA A 222 20.59 28.95 0.92
CA ALA A 222 21.97 29.02 1.41
C ALA A 222 22.95 28.31 0.46
N ALA A 223 22.57 27.15 -0.07
CA ALA A 223 23.36 26.40 -1.04
C ALA A 223 23.58 27.19 -2.34
N ILE A 224 22.52 27.80 -2.88
CA ILE A 224 22.59 28.63 -4.09
C ILE A 224 23.47 29.85 -3.85
N VAL A 225 23.28 30.55 -2.72
CA VAL A 225 24.09 31.73 -2.37
C VAL A 225 25.56 31.35 -2.19
N ALA A 226 25.87 30.22 -1.56
CA ALA A 226 27.25 29.72 -1.45
C ALA A 226 27.88 29.47 -2.82
N ASN A 227 27.13 28.89 -3.77
CA ASN A 227 27.62 28.63 -5.13
C ASN A 227 27.78 29.92 -5.96
N ILE A 228 26.87 30.89 -5.83
CA ILE A 228 27.02 32.22 -6.44
C ILE A 228 28.24 32.94 -5.83
N TRP A 229 28.46 32.79 -4.52
CA TRP A 229 29.62 33.36 -3.84
C TRP A 229 30.93 32.74 -4.34
N LEU A 230 30.97 31.42 -4.52
CA LEU A 230 32.11 30.71 -5.11
C LEU A 230 32.37 31.14 -6.56
N SER A 231 31.31 31.35 -7.33
CA SER A 231 31.37 31.90 -8.68
C SER A 231 32.02 33.30 -8.69
N ARG A 232 31.58 34.19 -7.79
CA ARG A 232 32.20 35.53 -7.62
C ARG A 232 33.64 35.47 -7.14
N TRP A 233 33.98 34.54 -6.24
CA TRP A 233 35.36 34.34 -5.80
C TRP A 233 36.26 33.93 -6.97
N THR A 234 35.78 33.05 -7.84
CA THR A 234 36.52 32.58 -9.02
C THR A 234 36.71 33.68 -10.08
N ALA A 235 35.78 34.63 -10.15
CA ALA A 235 35.83 35.78 -11.05
C ALA A 235 36.86 36.87 -10.64
N ASP A 236 37.17 36.97 -9.34
CA ASP A 236 38.00 38.04 -8.80
C ASP A 236 39.50 37.81 -9.07
N ARG A 237 39.99 38.45 -10.14
CA ARG A 237 41.42 38.44 -10.53
C ARG A 237 42.34 39.10 -9.50
N SER A 238 41.80 39.86 -8.53
CA SER A 238 42.59 40.54 -7.50
C SER A 238 43.02 39.63 -6.35
N VAL A 239 42.52 38.40 -6.30
CA VAL A 239 42.88 37.37 -5.29
C VAL A 239 44.17 36.65 -5.66
N ALA A 240 44.54 36.61 -6.95
CA ALA A 240 45.77 36.01 -7.44
C ALA A 240 46.47 36.96 -8.42
N VAL A 241 47.35 37.82 -7.90
CA VAL A 241 48.18 38.71 -8.72
C VAL A 241 49.52 38.05 -8.92
N ASN A 242 49.92 37.79 -10.18
CA ASN A 242 51.21 37.16 -10.53
C ASN A 242 51.51 35.83 -9.79
N GLY A 243 50.51 34.96 -9.63
CA GLY A 243 50.67 33.63 -9.01
C GLY A 243 50.86 33.63 -7.49
N THR A 244 50.88 34.80 -6.84
CA THR A 244 50.83 34.92 -5.37
C THR A 244 49.40 35.22 -4.93
N GLN A 245 48.87 34.39 -4.03
CA GLN A 245 47.52 34.58 -3.50
C GLN A 245 47.52 35.60 -2.35
N ASP A 246 46.66 36.61 -2.44
CA ASP A 246 46.38 37.52 -1.33
C ASP A 246 45.62 36.76 -0.24
N LEU A 247 46.33 36.45 0.85
CA LEU A 247 45.83 35.61 1.94
C LEU A 247 44.61 36.24 2.63
N ASP A 248 44.54 37.56 2.74
CA ASP A 248 43.47 38.24 3.45
C ASP A 248 42.15 38.18 2.67
N LYS A 249 42.20 38.45 1.36
CA LYS A 249 41.04 38.31 0.47
C LYS A 249 40.58 36.87 0.34
N ARG A 250 41.51 35.92 0.18
CA ARG A 250 41.19 34.48 0.14
C ARG A 250 40.46 34.06 1.42
N ASN A 251 40.99 34.44 2.59
CA ASN A 251 40.40 34.12 3.87
C ASN A 251 39.02 34.78 4.05
N TYR A 252 38.80 35.98 3.50
CA TYR A 252 37.48 36.62 3.47
C TYR A 252 36.45 35.81 2.66
N TYR A 253 36.78 35.40 1.43
CA TYR A 253 35.89 34.58 0.61
C TYR A 253 35.59 33.22 1.26
N LEU A 254 36.61 32.56 1.81
CA LEU A 254 36.48 31.28 2.52
C LEU A 254 35.58 31.38 3.75
N LYS A 255 35.72 32.43 4.56
CA LYS A 255 34.89 32.63 5.77
C LYS A 255 33.40 32.73 5.42
N ILE A 256 33.06 33.49 4.38
CA ILE A 256 31.67 33.65 3.96
C ILE A 256 31.13 32.35 3.34
N TYR A 257 31.92 31.69 2.49
CA TYR A 257 31.56 30.38 1.94
C TYR A 257 31.30 29.34 3.04
N PHE A 258 32.19 29.25 4.03
CA PHE A 258 32.03 28.36 5.19
C PHE A 258 30.79 28.70 6.01
N THR A 259 30.47 29.99 6.19
CA THR A 259 29.28 30.43 6.92
C THR A 259 28.00 29.95 6.24
N PHE A 260 27.88 30.11 4.91
CA PHE A 260 26.72 29.61 4.18
C PHE A 260 26.65 28.08 4.17
N GLY A 261 27.79 27.39 4.02
CA GLY A 261 27.84 25.93 4.13
C GLY A 261 27.39 25.44 5.52
N PHE A 262 27.80 26.11 6.59
CA PHE A 262 27.37 25.79 7.94
C PHE A 262 25.86 26.03 8.15
N ILE A 263 25.33 27.16 7.66
CA ILE A 263 23.88 27.45 7.69
C ILE A 263 23.11 26.37 6.91
N GLN A 264 23.60 25.97 5.74
CA GLN A 264 23.00 24.90 4.95
C GLN A 264 22.97 23.57 5.74
N VAL A 265 24.08 23.16 6.34
CA VAL A 265 24.14 21.92 7.14
C VAL A 265 23.14 21.98 8.31
N VAL A 266 23.15 23.06 9.09
CA VAL A 266 22.23 23.22 10.23
C VAL A 266 20.78 23.17 9.78
N THR A 267 20.42 23.90 8.71
CA THR A 267 19.03 23.92 8.21
C THR A 267 18.59 22.58 7.62
N VAL A 268 19.46 21.84 6.92
CA VAL A 268 19.18 20.48 6.43
C VAL A 268 18.96 19.52 7.60
N VAL A 269 19.82 19.55 8.61
CA VAL A 269 19.71 18.68 9.78
C VAL A 269 18.41 18.95 10.53
N VAL A 270 18.12 20.22 10.85
CA VAL A 270 16.89 20.60 11.57
C VAL A 270 15.64 20.26 10.74
N SER A 271 15.65 20.51 9.43
CA SER A 271 14.53 20.13 8.55
C SER A 271 14.29 18.62 8.53
N THR A 272 15.37 17.83 8.45
CA THR A 272 15.27 16.36 8.42
C THR A 272 14.72 15.80 9.72
N PHE A 273 15.18 16.31 10.87
CA PHE A 273 14.62 15.93 12.18
C PHE A 273 13.17 16.38 12.34
N MET A 274 12.82 17.60 11.92
CA MET A 274 11.43 18.07 11.95
C MET A 274 10.51 17.20 11.11
N LEU A 275 10.93 16.83 9.90
CA LEU A 275 10.16 15.93 9.03
C LEU A 275 9.98 14.56 9.69
N ALA A 276 11.04 13.98 10.26
CA ALA A 276 10.96 12.69 10.95
C ALA A 276 9.98 12.73 12.13
N ILE A 277 10.04 13.76 12.97
CA ILE A 277 9.10 13.95 14.09
C ILE A 277 7.67 14.11 13.57
N ALA A 278 7.47 14.92 12.53
CA ALA A 278 6.15 15.15 11.93
C ALA A 278 5.55 13.85 11.37
N SER A 279 6.36 13.01 10.75
CA SER A 279 5.95 11.70 10.22
C SER A 279 5.55 10.73 11.33
N VAL A 280 6.35 10.61 12.40
CA VAL A 280 5.99 9.77 13.56
C VAL A 280 4.68 10.23 14.22
N LEU A 281 4.49 11.55 14.35
CA LEU A 281 3.24 12.11 14.86
C LEU A 281 2.04 11.81 13.95
N ALA A 282 2.24 11.88 12.63
CA ALA A 282 1.19 11.58 11.66
C ALA A 282 0.76 10.11 11.75
N ALA A 283 1.72 9.19 11.74
CA ALA A 283 1.45 7.76 11.84
C ALA A 283 0.78 7.40 13.17
N GLY A 284 1.27 7.93 14.30
CA GLY A 284 0.64 7.72 15.59
C GLY A 284 -0.80 8.23 15.67
N ARG A 285 -1.10 9.40 15.06
CA ARG A 285 -2.47 9.93 14.98
C ARG A 285 -3.36 9.10 14.06
N LEU A 286 -2.86 8.68 12.91
CA LEU A 286 -3.60 7.82 11.97
C LEU A 286 -3.90 6.46 12.60
N HIS A 287 -2.91 5.81 13.21
CA HIS A 287 -3.07 4.57 13.95
C HIS A 287 -4.09 4.70 15.09
N LYS A 288 -4.01 5.77 15.89
CA LYS A 288 -4.99 6.01 16.97
C LYS A 288 -6.40 6.24 16.43
N SER A 289 -6.52 6.97 15.31
CA SER A 289 -7.81 7.25 14.68
C SER A 289 -8.49 5.96 14.23
N ILE A 290 -7.78 5.12 13.46
CA ILE A 290 -8.33 3.84 12.97
C ILE A 290 -8.62 2.88 14.14
N LEU A 291 -7.74 2.79 15.14
CA LEU A 291 -7.96 1.97 16.33
C LEU A 291 -9.21 2.38 17.09
N SER A 292 -9.37 3.67 17.38
CA SER A 292 -10.52 4.17 18.13
C SER A 292 -11.84 3.98 17.38
N ASN A 293 -11.81 4.03 16.03
CA ASN A 293 -12.99 3.85 15.21
C ASN A 293 -13.39 2.39 15.10
N ILE A 294 -12.44 1.51 14.80
CA ILE A 294 -12.69 0.07 14.64
C ILE A 294 -13.22 -0.56 15.93
N LEU A 295 -12.70 -0.17 17.09
CA LEU A 295 -13.21 -0.64 18.38
C LEU A 295 -14.67 -0.23 18.67
N ARG A 296 -15.21 0.72 17.91
CA ARG A 296 -16.60 1.19 18.00
C ARG A 296 -17.45 0.80 16.79
N CYS A 297 -16.92 -0.01 15.87
CA CYS A 297 -17.70 -0.50 14.74
C CYS A 297 -18.73 -1.55 15.20
N PRO A 298 -19.90 -1.62 14.56
CA PRO A 298 -20.91 -2.64 14.87
C PRO A 298 -20.45 -4.04 14.52
N MET A 299 -20.98 -5.06 15.20
CA MET A 299 -20.67 -6.48 14.89
C MET A 299 -20.93 -6.84 13.41
N SER A 300 -21.93 -6.23 12.78
CA SER A 300 -22.21 -6.40 11.35
C SER A 300 -21.03 -6.05 10.43
N PHE A 301 -20.16 -5.13 10.84
CA PHE A 301 -18.92 -4.81 10.12
C PHE A 301 -17.92 -5.98 10.18
N PHE A 302 -17.76 -6.61 11.35
CA PHE A 302 -16.85 -7.74 11.53
C PHE A 302 -17.36 -9.01 10.84
N ASP A 303 -18.68 -9.20 10.77
CA ASP A 303 -19.29 -10.32 10.04
C ASP A 303 -19.18 -10.18 8.50
N THR A 304 -19.05 -8.94 8.00
CA THR A 304 -18.94 -8.64 6.56
C THR A 304 -17.50 -8.45 6.10
N THR A 305 -16.60 -8.11 7.01
CA THR A 305 -15.22 -7.72 6.71
C THR A 305 -14.25 -8.80 7.18
N PRO A 306 -13.50 -9.45 6.28
CA PRO A 306 -12.53 -10.47 6.67
C PRO A 306 -11.48 -9.90 7.63
N THR A 307 -11.17 -10.62 8.70
CA THR A 307 -10.17 -10.22 9.71
C THR A 307 -8.82 -9.88 9.10
N GLY A 308 -8.38 -10.64 8.09
CA GLY A 308 -7.13 -10.36 7.36
C GLY A 308 -7.09 -8.97 6.69
N ARG A 309 -8.24 -8.43 6.28
CA ARG A 309 -8.33 -7.08 5.71
C ARG A 309 -8.04 -6.01 6.77
N ILE A 310 -8.60 -6.18 7.96
CA ILE A 310 -8.36 -5.29 9.11
C ILE A 310 -6.89 -5.35 9.51
N VAL A 311 -6.32 -6.56 9.60
CA VAL A 311 -4.90 -6.78 9.93
C VAL A 311 -4.00 -6.12 8.88
N ASN A 312 -4.31 -6.22 7.58
CA ASN A 312 -3.55 -5.54 6.53
C ASN A 312 -3.57 -4.00 6.66
N ARG A 313 -4.66 -3.41 7.19
CA ARG A 313 -4.70 -1.96 7.47
C ARG A 313 -3.76 -1.58 8.61
N PHE A 314 -3.77 -2.32 9.72
CA PHE A 314 -2.88 -2.07 10.85
C PHE A 314 -1.42 -2.46 10.59
N GLY A 315 -1.18 -3.43 9.71
CA GLY A 315 0.15 -3.90 9.35
C GLY A 315 0.70 -3.11 8.17
N LYS A 316 0.31 -3.51 6.95
CA LYS A 316 0.98 -3.02 5.74
C LYS A 316 0.71 -1.55 5.44
N ASP A 317 -0.53 -1.08 5.58
CA ASP A 317 -0.83 0.32 5.28
C ASP A 317 -0.22 1.28 6.31
N ILE A 318 -0.16 0.91 7.59
CA ILE A 318 0.55 1.68 8.62
C ILE A 318 2.07 1.65 8.38
N ASP A 319 2.66 0.50 8.05
CA ASP A 319 4.08 0.40 7.66
C ASP A 319 4.43 1.37 6.51
N VAL A 320 3.61 1.43 5.46
CA VAL A 320 3.80 2.39 4.36
C VAL A 320 3.78 3.85 4.86
N VAL A 321 2.90 4.17 5.81
CA VAL A 321 2.81 5.52 6.41
C VAL A 321 3.99 5.81 7.34
N ASP A 322 4.55 4.81 8.00
CA ASP A 322 5.68 4.92 8.92
C ASP A 322 7.03 5.07 8.21
N SER A 323 7.26 4.27 7.15
CA SER A 323 8.58 4.11 6.55
C SER A 323 8.68 4.68 5.13
N MET A 324 7.79 4.23 4.23
CA MET A 324 7.89 4.53 2.80
C MET A 324 7.46 5.97 2.49
N LEU A 325 6.29 6.40 2.97
CA LEU A 325 5.72 7.71 2.67
C LEU A 325 6.61 8.86 3.18
N PRO A 326 7.15 8.85 4.41
CA PRO A 326 8.08 9.88 4.88
C PRO A 326 9.33 9.99 4.02
N ASN A 327 9.90 8.85 3.60
CA ASN A 327 11.06 8.82 2.73
C ASN A 327 10.75 9.43 1.35
N SER A 328 9.63 9.03 0.73
CA SER A 328 9.17 9.60 -0.55
C SER A 328 8.91 11.10 -0.46
N VAL A 329 8.28 11.58 0.63
CA VAL A 329 8.07 13.02 0.87
C VAL A 329 9.39 13.77 1.03
N ARG A 330 10.35 13.23 1.79
CA ARG A 330 11.69 13.81 1.95
C ARG A 330 12.41 13.95 0.62
N MET A 331 12.44 12.88 -0.16
CA MET A 331 13.09 12.86 -1.47
C MET A 331 12.39 13.81 -2.45
N ALA A 332 11.05 13.85 -2.48
CA ALA A 332 10.30 14.78 -3.31
C ALA A 332 10.56 16.24 -2.93
N GLN A 333 10.58 16.57 -1.63
CA GLN A 333 10.89 17.91 -1.14
C GLN A 333 12.29 18.35 -1.61
N ASN A 334 13.30 17.51 -1.42
CA ASN A 334 14.65 17.79 -1.88
C ASN A 334 14.70 17.97 -3.40
N THR A 335 14.00 17.13 -4.14
CA THR A 335 13.99 17.17 -5.60
C THR A 335 13.30 18.42 -6.12
N ILE A 336 12.11 18.76 -5.63
CA ILE A 336 11.37 19.97 -6.01
C ILE A 336 12.19 21.22 -5.69
N ALA A 337 12.80 21.27 -4.51
CA ALA A 337 13.64 22.39 -4.10
C ALA A 337 14.88 22.53 -5.00
N THR A 338 15.52 21.41 -5.39
CA THR A 338 16.65 21.42 -6.33
C THR A 338 16.21 21.84 -7.74
N VAL A 339 15.10 21.31 -8.29
CA VAL A 339 14.59 21.74 -9.61
C VAL A 339 14.36 23.24 -9.61
N PHE A 340 13.63 23.74 -8.61
CA PHE A 340 13.31 25.17 -8.51
C PHE A 340 14.58 26.01 -8.37
N GLY A 341 15.50 25.62 -7.48
CA GLY A 341 16.79 26.27 -7.28
C GLY A 341 17.62 26.35 -8.57
N THR A 342 17.74 25.23 -9.27
CA THR A 342 18.46 25.14 -10.54
C THR A 342 17.86 26.04 -11.61
N LEU A 343 16.53 26.06 -11.75
CA LEU A 343 15.86 26.93 -12.71
C LEU A 343 16.08 28.42 -12.38
N VAL A 344 16.01 28.80 -11.10
CA VAL A 344 16.27 30.18 -10.66
C VAL A 344 17.70 30.60 -10.99
N VAL A 345 18.70 29.76 -10.72
CA VAL A 345 20.11 30.08 -11.01
C VAL A 345 20.36 30.23 -12.52
N ILE A 346 19.83 29.33 -13.35
CA ILE A 346 20.02 29.38 -14.80
C ILE A 346 19.34 30.62 -15.40
N ILE A 347 18.10 30.92 -15.00
CA ILE A 347 17.36 32.10 -15.50
C ILE A 347 18.04 33.40 -15.06
N TRP A 348 18.52 33.45 -13.80
CA TRP A 348 19.27 34.62 -13.30
C TRP A 348 20.59 34.81 -14.04
N SER A 349 21.32 33.72 -14.27
CA SER A 349 22.62 33.75 -14.96
C SER A 349 22.49 34.10 -16.45
N THR A 350 21.50 33.53 -17.13
CA THR A 350 21.33 33.63 -18.59
C THR A 350 19.87 33.92 -18.91
N PRO A 351 19.40 35.18 -18.87
CA PRO A 351 17.99 35.52 -19.04
C PRO A 351 17.38 35.03 -20.37
N LEU A 352 18.18 34.98 -21.45
CA LEU A 352 17.77 34.45 -22.75
C LEU A 352 17.33 32.97 -22.70
N PHE A 353 17.83 32.21 -21.72
CA PHE A 353 17.43 30.81 -21.51
C PHE A 353 15.92 30.68 -21.23
N ALA A 354 15.29 31.67 -20.61
CA ALA A 354 13.86 31.65 -20.32
C ALA A 354 13.02 31.46 -21.59
N ILE A 355 13.47 31.99 -22.73
CA ILE A 355 12.78 31.85 -24.03
C ILE A 355 12.81 30.39 -24.49
N ALA A 356 13.95 29.69 -24.33
CA ALA A 356 14.07 28.28 -24.69
C ALA A 356 13.33 27.36 -23.70
N PHE A 357 13.17 27.78 -22.44
CA PHE A 357 12.50 27.00 -21.40
C PHE A 357 10.98 26.87 -21.62
N VAL A 358 10.31 27.93 -22.08
CA VAL A 358 8.85 27.95 -22.32
C VAL A 358 8.35 26.87 -23.29
N PRO A 359 8.93 26.65 -24.48
CA PRO A 359 8.46 25.58 -25.36
C PRO A 359 8.73 24.19 -24.76
N ILE A 360 9.82 24.03 -24.00
CA ILE A 360 10.19 22.74 -23.39
C ILE A 360 9.22 22.36 -22.29
N ILE A 361 8.75 23.32 -21.47
CA ILE A 361 7.73 23.02 -20.44
C ILE A 361 6.38 22.62 -21.05
N LEU A 362 6.02 23.17 -22.21
CA LEU A 362 4.81 22.77 -22.95
C LEU A 362 4.92 21.32 -23.46
N VAL A 363 6.06 20.96 -24.04
CA VAL A 363 6.32 19.58 -24.49
C VAL A 363 6.36 18.63 -23.29
N TYR A 364 6.98 19.03 -22.18
CA TYR A 364 6.99 18.27 -20.92
C TYR A 364 5.56 18.00 -20.43
N TYR A 365 4.70 19.03 -20.38
CA TYR A 365 3.31 18.89 -19.96
C TYR A 365 2.55 17.89 -20.85
N TYR A 366 2.76 17.94 -22.17
CA TYR A 366 2.13 17.01 -23.11
C TYR A 366 2.59 15.56 -22.91
N VAL A 367 3.91 15.34 -22.78
CA VAL A 367 4.48 14.01 -22.52
C VAL A 367 4.02 13.46 -21.17
N GLN A 368 4.01 14.28 -20.12
CA GLN A 368 3.53 13.92 -18.80
C GLN A 368 2.05 13.52 -18.84
N LYS A 369 1.21 14.28 -19.56
CA LYS A 369 -0.22 13.97 -19.71
C LYS A 369 -0.46 12.60 -20.36
N ILE A 370 0.28 12.29 -21.42
CA ILE A 370 0.21 10.98 -22.09
C ILE A 370 0.66 9.88 -21.13
N TYR A 371 1.83 10.04 -20.52
CA TYR A 371 2.40 9.06 -19.60
C TYR A 371 1.46 8.72 -18.45
N VAL A 372 0.96 9.74 -17.73
CA VAL A 372 0.10 9.57 -16.56
C VAL A 372 -1.26 8.95 -16.92
N THR A 373 -1.72 9.13 -18.16
CA THR A 373 -2.95 8.49 -18.64
C THR A 373 -2.71 7.02 -18.94
N THR A 374 -1.65 6.70 -19.68
CA THR A 374 -1.30 5.33 -20.09
C THR A 374 -0.84 4.48 -18.91
N SER A 375 0.11 4.97 -18.11
CA SER A 375 0.68 4.25 -16.96
C SER A 375 -0.40 3.83 -15.97
N ARG A 376 -1.42 4.67 -15.76
CA ARG A 376 -2.54 4.35 -14.88
C ARG A 376 -3.40 3.20 -15.39
N GLN A 377 -3.70 3.16 -16.69
CA GLN A 377 -4.46 2.05 -17.26
C GLN A 377 -3.65 0.75 -17.21
N ILE A 378 -2.35 0.81 -17.50
CA ILE A 378 -1.45 -0.35 -17.39
C ILE A 378 -1.43 -0.88 -15.94
N LYS A 379 -1.24 -0.01 -14.94
CA LYS A 379 -1.30 -0.39 -13.51
C LYS A 379 -2.65 -0.99 -13.13
N ARG A 380 -3.76 -0.49 -13.71
CA ARG A 380 -5.11 -1.05 -13.46
C ARG A 380 -5.23 -2.47 -14.01
N ILE A 381 -4.76 -2.69 -15.23
CA ILE A 381 -4.78 -4.02 -15.86
C ILE A 381 -3.88 -4.97 -15.07
N GLU A 382 -2.66 -4.55 -14.71
CA GLU A 382 -1.73 -5.30 -13.86
C GLU A 382 -2.38 -5.74 -12.54
N SER A 383 -3.07 -4.82 -11.85
CA SER A 383 -3.74 -5.16 -10.59
C SER A 383 -4.84 -6.21 -10.77
N VAL A 384 -5.56 -6.18 -11.89
CA VAL A 384 -6.65 -7.13 -12.17
C VAL A 384 -6.08 -8.49 -12.56
N THR A 385 -5.03 -8.54 -13.37
CA THR A 385 -4.38 -9.79 -13.81
C THR A 385 -3.56 -10.46 -12.71
N ARG A 386 -3.12 -9.71 -11.69
CA ARG A 386 -2.40 -10.27 -10.54
C ARG A 386 -3.28 -11.05 -9.55
N SER A 387 -4.53 -10.63 -9.34
CA SER A 387 -5.39 -11.27 -8.31
C SER A 387 -5.72 -12.75 -8.56
N PRO A 388 -5.99 -13.23 -9.80
CA PRO A 388 -6.26 -14.65 -10.06
C PRO A 388 -5.10 -15.57 -9.68
N ILE A 389 -3.84 -15.10 -9.77
CA ILE A 389 -2.65 -15.87 -9.39
C ILE A 389 -2.74 -16.27 -7.91
N TYR A 390 -3.04 -15.30 -7.03
CA TYR A 390 -3.19 -15.55 -5.59
C TYR A 390 -4.38 -16.46 -5.28
N SER A 391 -5.52 -16.25 -5.97
CA SER A 391 -6.70 -17.10 -5.79
C SER A 391 -6.43 -18.55 -6.20
N HIS A 392 -5.83 -18.77 -7.37
CA HIS A 392 -5.49 -20.09 -7.87
C HIS A 392 -4.46 -20.79 -6.96
N PHE A 393 -3.49 -20.05 -6.45
CA PHE A 393 -2.52 -20.58 -5.48
C PHE A 393 -3.20 -21.01 -4.17
N SER A 394 -4.11 -20.18 -3.63
CA SER A 394 -4.86 -20.50 -2.41
C SER A 394 -5.78 -21.71 -2.58
N GLU A 395 -6.43 -21.84 -3.73
CA GLU A 395 -7.28 -22.98 -4.08
C GLU A 395 -6.44 -24.25 -4.23
N THR A 396 -5.27 -24.16 -4.88
CA THR A 396 -4.33 -25.28 -5.04
C THR A 396 -3.83 -25.78 -3.67
N LEU A 397 -3.51 -24.87 -2.75
CA LEU A 397 -3.05 -25.23 -1.41
C LEU A 397 -4.14 -25.95 -0.61
N SER A 398 -5.38 -25.44 -0.67
CA SER A 398 -6.54 -26.03 0.02
C SER A 398 -6.94 -27.39 -0.58
N GLY A 399 -6.82 -27.54 -1.90
CA GLY A 399 -7.18 -28.74 -2.66
C GLY A 399 -6.02 -29.70 -2.94
N ALA A 400 -4.86 -29.51 -2.31
CA ALA A 400 -3.62 -30.20 -2.69
C ALA A 400 -3.73 -31.74 -2.61
N SER A 401 -4.46 -32.26 -1.63
CA SER A 401 -4.73 -33.70 -1.50
C SER A 401 -5.57 -34.23 -2.67
N SER A 402 -6.64 -33.52 -3.03
CA SER A 402 -7.53 -33.85 -4.15
C SER A 402 -6.79 -33.80 -5.49
N ILE A 403 -6.03 -32.73 -5.74
CA ILE A 403 -5.28 -32.55 -6.99
C ILE A 403 -4.31 -33.72 -7.22
N ARG A 404 -3.59 -34.14 -6.17
CA ARG A 404 -2.69 -35.30 -6.21
C ARG A 404 -3.43 -36.63 -6.33
N ALA A 405 -4.56 -36.78 -5.66
CA ALA A 405 -5.37 -38.01 -5.73
C ALA A 405 -5.92 -38.25 -7.16
N TYR A 406 -6.35 -37.18 -7.84
CA TYR A 406 -6.83 -37.23 -9.21
C TYR A 406 -5.72 -37.16 -10.27
N LYS A 407 -4.45 -36.98 -9.88
CA LYS A 407 -3.27 -36.89 -10.77
C LYS A 407 -3.41 -35.80 -11.85
N VAL A 408 -3.95 -34.65 -11.47
CA VAL A 408 -4.18 -33.49 -12.37
C VAL A 408 -3.22 -32.34 -12.10
N GLU A 409 -2.06 -32.59 -11.49
CA GLU A 409 -1.08 -31.58 -11.11
C GLU A 409 -0.63 -30.74 -12.31
N LYS A 410 -0.32 -31.39 -13.45
CA LYS A 410 0.11 -30.70 -14.67
C LYS A 410 -0.92 -29.68 -15.17
N ARG A 411 -2.21 -29.97 -15.05
CA ARG A 411 -3.28 -29.04 -15.45
C ARG A 411 -3.25 -27.77 -14.61
N PHE A 412 -3.07 -27.92 -13.29
CA PHE A 412 -2.96 -26.79 -12.38
C PHE A 412 -1.66 -26.00 -12.58
N ILE A 413 -0.54 -26.67 -12.87
CA ILE A 413 0.73 -25.99 -13.21
C ILE A 413 0.57 -25.15 -14.47
N ASN A 414 0.07 -25.73 -15.56
CA ASN A 414 -0.12 -25.00 -16.82
C ASN A 414 -1.08 -23.80 -16.67
N MET A 415 -2.15 -23.96 -15.87
CA MET A 415 -3.07 -22.87 -15.56
C MET A 415 -2.36 -21.74 -14.79
N LEU A 416 -1.52 -22.08 -13.81
CA LEU A 416 -0.75 -21.09 -13.07
C LEU A 416 0.25 -20.37 -13.99
N GLU A 417 0.94 -21.08 -14.87
CA GLU A 417 1.85 -20.50 -15.87
C GLU A 417 1.12 -19.51 -16.77
N GLU A 418 -0.07 -19.85 -17.30
CA GLU A 418 -0.88 -18.95 -18.13
C GLU A 418 -1.32 -17.68 -17.38
N LEU A 419 -1.71 -17.81 -16.11
CA LEU A 419 -2.07 -16.67 -15.27
C LEU A 419 -0.86 -15.76 -15.01
N VAL A 420 0.31 -16.34 -14.75
CA VAL A 420 1.57 -15.59 -14.57
C VAL A 420 1.97 -14.89 -15.86
N ASP A 421 1.92 -15.57 -17.00
CA ASP A 421 2.22 -15.00 -18.31
C ASP A 421 1.29 -13.83 -18.64
N THR A 422 0.00 -13.97 -18.36
CA THR A 422 -0.98 -12.89 -18.52
C THR A 422 -0.64 -11.66 -17.68
N ASN A 423 -0.18 -11.86 -16.45
CA ASN A 423 0.30 -10.76 -15.61
C ASN A 423 1.62 -10.16 -16.12
N GLN A 424 2.56 -10.98 -16.61
CA GLN A 424 3.83 -10.52 -17.19
C GLN A 424 3.62 -9.67 -18.44
N MET A 425 2.65 -10.03 -19.30
CA MET A 425 2.24 -9.21 -20.45
C MET A 425 1.81 -7.79 -20.07
N CYS A 426 1.46 -7.54 -18.81
CA CYS A 426 1.13 -6.21 -18.29
C CYS A 426 2.31 -5.53 -17.59
N LEU A 427 3.07 -6.29 -16.81
CA LEU A 427 4.19 -5.82 -16.00
C LEU A 427 5.37 -5.33 -16.85
N VAL A 428 5.67 -6.03 -17.95
CA VAL A 428 6.74 -5.65 -18.88
C VAL A 428 6.44 -4.29 -19.55
N PRO A 429 5.26 -4.06 -20.18
CA PRO A 429 4.88 -2.73 -20.68
C PRO A 429 4.88 -1.63 -19.63
N SER A 430 4.54 -1.92 -18.37
CA SER A 430 4.63 -0.95 -17.26
C SER A 430 6.07 -0.47 -17.06
N SER A 431 7.02 -1.41 -17.06
CA SER A 431 8.46 -1.14 -16.96
C SER A 431 9.00 -0.38 -18.18
N ILE A 432 8.57 -0.77 -19.38
CA ILE A 432 8.94 -0.10 -20.63
C ILE A 432 8.39 1.33 -20.66
N SER A 433 7.17 1.55 -20.20
CA SER A 433 6.55 2.87 -20.13
C SER A 433 7.36 3.82 -19.23
N ASN A 434 7.84 3.32 -18.09
CA ASN A 434 8.74 4.08 -17.20
C ASN A 434 10.05 4.45 -17.92
N ARG A 435 10.65 3.51 -18.65
CA ARG A 435 11.88 3.76 -19.43
C ARG A 435 11.65 4.75 -20.57
N TRP A 436 10.52 4.64 -21.27
CA TRP A 436 10.12 5.56 -22.34
C TRP A 436 10.02 7.00 -21.82
N LEU A 437 9.42 7.20 -20.65
CA LEU A 437 9.37 8.51 -20.02
C LEU A 437 10.78 9.01 -19.70
N GLY A 438 11.61 8.18 -19.07
CA GLY A 438 13.00 8.52 -18.73
C GLY A 438 13.78 9.06 -19.93
N ILE A 439 13.77 8.33 -21.05
CA ILE A 439 14.46 8.73 -22.29
C ILE A 439 13.94 10.09 -22.82
N ARG A 440 12.62 10.32 -22.79
CA ARG A 440 12.03 11.58 -23.25
C ARG A 440 12.43 12.76 -22.36
N LEU A 441 12.40 12.58 -21.03
CA LEU A 441 12.82 13.61 -20.07
C LEU A 441 14.30 13.93 -20.20
N GLU A 442 15.15 12.92 -20.36
CA GLU A 442 16.58 13.10 -20.58
C GLU A 442 16.89 13.82 -21.90
N THR A 443 16.15 13.48 -22.96
CA THR A 443 16.29 14.19 -24.25
C THR A 443 15.93 15.67 -24.11
N MET A 444 14.84 16.00 -23.41
CA MET A 444 14.47 17.41 -23.15
C MET A 444 15.51 18.13 -22.30
N ALA A 445 16.04 17.47 -21.27
CA ALA A 445 17.08 18.04 -20.43
C ALA A 445 18.38 18.29 -21.20
N ASN A 446 18.78 17.38 -22.09
CA ASN A 446 19.94 17.55 -22.96
C ASN A 446 19.76 18.71 -23.96
N ILE A 447 18.53 18.92 -24.46
CA ILE A 447 18.20 20.10 -25.28
C ILE A 447 18.34 21.39 -24.44
N LEU A 448 17.88 21.39 -23.18
CA LEU A 448 18.10 22.53 -22.27
C LEU A 448 19.59 22.80 -22.05
N ILE A 449 20.38 21.77 -21.80
CA ILE A 449 21.84 21.88 -21.62
C ILE A 449 22.50 22.44 -22.88
N PHE A 450 22.09 21.98 -24.07
CA PHE A 450 22.56 22.51 -25.35
C PHE A 450 22.29 24.01 -25.47
N PHE A 451 21.06 24.46 -25.20
CA PHE A 451 20.73 25.89 -25.23
C PHE A 451 21.47 26.69 -24.15
N ALA A 452 21.61 26.16 -22.94
CA ALA A 452 22.38 26.79 -21.88
C ALA A 452 23.85 27.00 -22.27
N ALA A 453 24.48 25.98 -22.85
CA ALA A 453 25.86 26.07 -23.35
C ALA A 453 25.97 27.02 -24.56
N MET A 454 25.03 26.95 -25.51
CA MET A 454 25.01 27.83 -26.68
C MET A 454 24.87 29.31 -26.27
N PHE A 455 23.94 29.63 -25.37
CA PHE A 455 23.76 31.01 -24.89
C PHE A 455 24.93 31.49 -24.03
N ALA A 456 25.55 30.61 -23.25
CA ALA A 456 26.79 30.95 -22.54
C ALA A 456 27.93 31.31 -23.50
N VAL A 457 28.06 30.59 -24.62
CA VAL A 457 29.06 30.89 -25.66
C VAL A 457 28.73 32.17 -26.42
N LEU A 458 27.46 32.41 -26.77
CA LEU A 458 27.03 33.66 -27.42
C LEU A 458 27.17 34.88 -26.50
N GLY A 459 26.99 34.70 -25.19
CA GLY A 459 27.17 35.71 -24.16
C GLY A 459 28.60 35.84 -23.63
N ARG A 460 29.60 35.19 -24.25
CA ARG A 460 30.98 35.15 -23.76
C ARG A 460 31.62 36.51 -23.48
N ASP A 461 31.20 37.55 -24.20
CA ASP A 461 31.78 38.89 -24.10
C ASP A 461 31.08 39.75 -23.04
N SER A 462 29.90 39.33 -22.56
CA SER A 462 29.09 40.05 -21.56
C SER A 462 28.98 39.31 -20.22
N LEU A 463 29.23 38.00 -20.19
CA LEU A 463 29.12 37.15 -19.00
C LEU A 463 30.50 36.85 -18.41
N ASP A 464 30.59 36.89 -17.09
CA ASP A 464 31.80 36.48 -16.38
C ASP A 464 31.98 34.95 -16.43
N ALA A 465 33.24 34.49 -16.52
CA ALA A 465 33.58 33.07 -16.64
C ALA A 465 33.07 32.24 -15.45
N GLY A 466 33.03 32.81 -14.24
CA GLY A 466 32.49 32.17 -13.06
C GLY A 466 30.99 31.94 -13.16
N ILE A 467 30.25 32.88 -13.75
CA ILE A 467 28.79 32.81 -13.91
C ILE A 467 28.43 31.77 -14.99
N VAL A 468 29.19 31.74 -16.09
CA VAL A 468 29.06 30.71 -17.13
C VAL A 468 29.30 29.31 -16.57
N GLY A 469 30.39 29.13 -15.80
CA GLY A 469 30.68 27.85 -15.15
C GLY A 469 29.58 27.41 -14.19
N LEU A 470 29.03 28.34 -13.41
CA LEU A 470 27.89 28.09 -12.52
C LEU A 470 26.66 27.63 -13.32
N SER A 471 26.29 28.35 -14.38
CA SER A 471 25.11 28.05 -15.21
C SER A 471 25.19 26.66 -15.86
N ILE A 472 26.34 26.30 -16.43
CA ILE A 472 26.53 24.99 -17.06
C ILE A 472 26.52 23.88 -16.00
N SER A 473 27.17 24.08 -14.85
CA SER A 473 27.17 23.10 -13.75
C SER A 473 25.75 22.78 -13.26
N TYR A 474 24.90 23.80 -13.13
CA TYR A 474 23.51 23.63 -12.74
C TYR A 474 22.66 23.03 -13.86
N ALA A 475 22.91 23.39 -15.13
CA ALA A 475 22.23 22.79 -16.26
C ALA A 475 22.49 21.27 -16.34
N LEU A 476 23.72 20.81 -16.08
CA LEU A 476 24.05 19.39 -16.07
C LEU A 476 23.28 18.59 -14.99
N GLN A 477 22.96 19.22 -13.86
CA GLN A 477 22.18 18.57 -12.80
C GLN A 477 20.71 18.37 -13.17
N ILE A 478 20.16 19.18 -14.08
CA ILE A 478 18.71 19.18 -14.38
C ILE A 478 18.21 17.82 -14.87
N THR A 479 19.03 17.11 -15.65
CA THR A 479 18.71 15.79 -16.21
C THR A 479 18.40 14.78 -15.12
N PHE A 480 19.31 14.66 -14.14
CA PHE A 480 19.15 13.73 -13.03
C PHE A 480 17.94 14.10 -12.16
N VAL A 481 17.82 15.38 -11.81
CA VAL A 481 16.80 15.86 -10.89
C VAL A 481 15.39 15.74 -11.49
N MET A 482 15.22 16.02 -12.79
CA MET A 482 13.92 15.87 -13.46
C MET A 482 13.49 14.39 -13.54
N ASN A 483 14.40 13.48 -13.87
CA ASN A 483 14.10 12.04 -13.88
C ASN A 483 13.68 11.57 -12.48
N HIS A 484 14.43 11.98 -11.46
CA HIS A 484 14.12 11.66 -10.08
C HIS A 484 12.77 12.26 -9.61
N ALA A 485 12.42 13.47 -10.06
CA ALA A 485 11.17 14.14 -9.68
C ALA A 485 9.93 13.34 -10.06
N VAL A 486 9.91 12.76 -11.26
CA VAL A 486 8.75 11.99 -11.72
C VAL A 486 8.64 10.66 -10.98
N ARG A 487 9.76 10.01 -10.69
CA ARG A 487 9.78 8.81 -9.83
C ARG A 487 9.20 9.11 -8.46
N MET A 488 9.64 10.20 -7.83
CA MET A 488 9.14 10.62 -6.51
C MET A 488 7.65 10.95 -6.51
N ALA A 489 7.15 11.59 -7.57
CA ALA A 489 5.72 11.84 -7.71
C ALA A 489 4.90 10.53 -7.77
N SER A 490 5.39 9.52 -8.51
CA SER A 490 4.77 8.19 -8.58
C SER A 490 4.81 7.45 -7.24
N ASP A 491 5.94 7.52 -6.53
CA ASP A 491 6.12 6.86 -5.23
C ASP A 491 5.20 7.48 -4.17
N ILE A 492 5.04 8.81 -4.17
CA ILE A 492 4.06 9.51 -3.31
C ILE A 492 2.63 9.12 -3.68
N GLU A 493 2.27 9.15 -4.96
CA GLU A 493 0.91 8.81 -5.42
C GLU A 493 0.54 7.36 -5.09
N THR A 494 1.52 6.45 -5.06
CA THR A 494 1.30 5.06 -4.67
C THR A 494 1.19 4.91 -3.15
N SER A 495 2.08 5.55 -2.40
CA SER A 495 2.15 5.41 -0.93
C SER A 495 1.00 6.11 -0.21
N ILE A 496 0.47 7.21 -0.77
CA ILE A 496 -0.64 7.97 -0.17
C ILE A 496 -1.97 7.18 -0.21
N VAL A 497 -2.11 6.17 -1.06
CA VAL A 497 -3.28 5.28 -1.11
C VAL A 497 -3.48 4.54 0.23
N SER A 498 -2.39 4.22 0.93
CA SER A 498 -2.48 3.64 2.27
C SER A 498 -3.12 4.62 3.26
N VAL A 499 -2.84 5.93 3.17
CA VAL A 499 -3.52 6.95 3.99
C VAL A 499 -5.00 7.06 3.64
N GLU A 500 -5.36 6.99 2.36
CA GLU A 500 -6.75 7.00 1.91
C GLU A 500 -7.54 5.84 2.54
N ARG A 501 -6.99 4.62 2.46
CA ARG A 501 -7.58 3.41 3.06
C ARG A 501 -7.68 3.47 4.58
N ILE A 502 -6.65 3.99 5.25
CA ILE A 502 -6.69 4.18 6.71
C ILE A 502 -7.81 5.15 7.07
N LYS A 503 -7.97 6.22 6.29
CA LYS A 503 -9.02 7.21 6.52
C LYS A 503 -10.42 6.64 6.29
N GLU A 504 -10.62 5.81 5.27
CA GLU A 504 -11.89 5.11 5.05
C GLU A 504 -12.30 4.30 6.29
N TYR A 505 -11.35 3.61 6.93
CA TYR A 505 -11.62 2.85 8.15
C TYR A 505 -11.78 3.73 9.39
N ALA A 506 -11.14 4.91 9.41
CA ALA A 506 -11.32 5.89 10.47
C ALA A 506 -12.67 6.61 10.42
N ASP A 507 -13.32 6.65 9.25
CA ASP A 507 -14.61 7.31 9.01
C ASP A 507 -15.79 6.30 8.91
N LEU A 508 -15.57 5.01 9.22
CA LEU A 508 -16.65 4.00 9.27
C LEU A 508 -17.74 4.36 10.28
N PRO A 509 -19.01 3.99 10.02
CA PRO A 509 -20.11 4.25 10.94
C PRO A 509 -19.88 3.51 12.27
N GLN A 510 -20.04 4.26 13.37
CA GLN A 510 -19.86 3.75 14.72
C GLN A 510 -21.19 3.32 15.35
N GLU A 511 -21.10 2.42 16.33
CA GLU A 511 -22.18 2.15 17.27
C GLU A 511 -22.55 3.40 18.08
N ALA A 512 -23.73 3.34 18.69
CA ALA A 512 -24.24 4.39 19.58
C ALA A 512 -23.21 4.76 20.67
N ALA A 513 -23.31 5.99 21.17
CA ALA A 513 -22.40 6.46 22.21
C ALA A 513 -22.46 5.54 23.44
N GLN A 514 -21.30 5.17 23.98
CA GLN A 514 -21.19 4.31 25.17
C GLN A 514 -21.92 4.88 26.39
N VAL A 515 -22.01 6.21 26.47
CA VAL A 515 -22.71 6.92 27.54
C VAL A 515 -23.71 7.87 26.89
N VAL A 516 -24.99 7.67 27.19
CA VAL A 516 -26.11 8.52 26.77
C VAL A 516 -26.75 9.11 28.03
N GLU A 517 -26.99 10.42 28.01
CA GLU A 517 -27.73 11.11 29.07
C GLU A 517 -29.21 11.28 28.67
N PRO A 518 -30.16 11.10 29.61
CA PRO A 518 -29.96 10.83 31.04
C PRO A 518 -29.61 9.37 31.33
N ARG A 519 -28.62 9.14 32.20
CA ARG A 519 -28.27 7.79 32.66
C ARG A 519 -29.37 7.19 33.54
N PRO A 520 -29.59 5.86 33.46
CA PRO A 520 -30.47 5.18 34.40
C PRO A 520 -29.95 5.34 35.84
N SER A 521 -30.88 5.32 36.81
CA SER A 521 -30.55 5.40 38.24
C SER A 521 -29.51 4.35 38.63
N PRO A 522 -28.59 4.61 39.59
CA PRO A 522 -27.64 3.61 40.09
C PRO A 522 -28.26 2.32 40.62
N LYS A 523 -29.58 2.31 40.89
CA LYS A 523 -30.34 1.12 41.30
C LYS A 523 -30.88 0.29 40.13
N TRP A 524 -30.61 0.69 38.88
CA TRP A 524 -31.03 -0.04 37.69
C TRP A 524 -30.07 -1.20 37.40
N PRO A 525 -30.59 -2.38 36.99
CA PRO A 525 -32.00 -2.76 36.88
C PRO A 525 -32.59 -3.29 38.21
N ALA A 526 -33.58 -2.60 38.79
CA ALA A 526 -34.13 -2.95 40.12
C ALA A 526 -35.07 -4.17 40.12
N GLN A 527 -35.79 -4.41 39.03
CA GLN A 527 -36.83 -5.46 38.93
C GLN A 527 -36.52 -6.52 37.86
N GLY A 528 -35.53 -6.30 36.99
CA GLY A 528 -35.19 -7.25 35.91
C GLY A 528 -36.33 -7.56 34.93
N LEU A 529 -37.35 -6.71 34.83
CA LEU A 529 -38.52 -6.93 33.97
C LEU A 529 -38.18 -6.56 32.52
N VAL A 530 -38.26 -7.53 31.61
CA VAL A 530 -38.11 -7.32 30.17
C VAL A 530 -39.50 -7.40 29.52
N LYS A 531 -39.82 -6.41 28.68
CA LYS A 531 -41.11 -6.34 27.96
C LYS A 531 -40.83 -5.99 26.50
N PHE A 532 -41.07 -6.94 25.59
CA PHE A 532 -41.06 -6.69 24.16
C PHE A 532 -42.38 -6.04 23.75
N GLN A 533 -42.33 -4.99 22.93
CA GLN A 533 -43.49 -4.28 22.39
C GLN A 533 -43.20 -4.01 20.92
N ASP A 534 -43.95 -4.66 20.03
CA ASP A 534 -43.79 -4.56 18.57
C ASP A 534 -42.33 -4.69 18.11
N TYR A 535 -41.58 -5.59 18.78
CA TYR A 535 -40.16 -5.77 18.50
C TYR A 535 -39.98 -6.48 17.16
N GLN A 536 -39.12 -5.90 16.32
CA GLN A 536 -38.75 -6.43 15.01
C GLN A 536 -37.23 -6.28 14.85
N VAL A 537 -36.59 -7.27 14.25
CA VAL A 537 -35.13 -7.28 14.06
C VAL A 537 -34.76 -7.61 12.62
N ARG A 538 -33.63 -7.08 12.17
CA ARG A 538 -33.07 -7.36 10.85
C ARG A 538 -31.55 -7.37 10.94
N TYR A 539 -30.92 -8.36 10.30
CA TYR A 539 -29.46 -8.49 10.30
C TYR A 539 -28.74 -7.46 9.41
N ARG A 540 -29.34 -7.07 8.28
CA ARG A 540 -28.77 -6.12 7.31
C ARG A 540 -29.85 -5.32 6.64
N ASP A 541 -29.56 -4.06 6.34
CA ASP A 541 -30.45 -3.23 5.52
C ASP A 541 -30.73 -3.92 4.18
N GLY A 542 -32.02 -4.06 3.84
CA GLY A 542 -32.49 -4.72 2.62
C GLY A 542 -32.97 -6.18 2.79
N LEU A 543 -32.81 -6.80 3.96
CA LEU A 543 -33.52 -8.04 4.32
C LEU A 543 -34.93 -7.75 4.82
N ASP A 544 -35.80 -8.76 4.95
CA ASP A 544 -37.11 -8.56 5.57
C ASP A 544 -36.98 -8.36 7.10
N LEU A 545 -37.92 -7.64 7.72
CA LEU A 545 -38.01 -7.54 9.18
C LEU A 545 -38.64 -8.84 9.71
N VAL A 546 -38.05 -9.41 10.77
CA VAL A 546 -38.54 -10.62 11.45
C VAL A 546 -39.15 -10.24 12.79
#